data_AF-A0A6U2Q738-F1
#
_entry.id   AF-A0A6U2Q738-F1
#
_cell.length_a   1.000
_cell.length_b   1.000
_cell.length_c   1.000
_cell.angle_alpha   90.00
_cell.angle_beta   90.00
_cell.angle_gamma   90.00
#
_symmetry.space_group_name_H-M   'P 1'
#
loop_
_entity.id
_entity.type
_entity.pdbx_description
1 polymer ?
#
loop_
_entity_poly.entity_id
_entity_poly.type
_entity_poly.pdbx_seq_one_letter_code
_entity_poly.pdbx_strand_id
1 'polypeptide(L)'
;MAKWFRSEEMEYVSLIVNEDAAHQCLSDLGKLGVLQFTDLNPDLTPFQRRYVSYVKRCDELERKLRYFGNECDRFDLTIDNAGTVDNFLNTPSSVVSSGPGASGGESGAQLLETLEAELEQYESQLKDLNAFSEKLTMEYNEKVELQEVLEKARRFFMTDAPRLAVSELTSGSERVKHDREVNLLEGGG
;
A
#
# COMPACT_ATOMS: atom_id res chain seq x y z
N MET A 1 33.51 35.01 -15.28
CA MET A 1 33.74 35.60 -16.61
C MET A 1 33.69 34.48 -17.65
N ALA A 2 32.76 34.57 -18.61
CA ALA A 2 32.57 33.69 -19.78
C ALA A 2 32.84 32.16 -19.61
N LYS A 3 32.05 31.45 -18.78
CA LYS A 3 32.10 29.97 -18.62
C LYS A 3 31.33 29.18 -19.70
N TRP A 4 30.79 29.84 -20.72
CA TRP A 4 29.86 29.19 -21.67
C TRP A 4 30.51 28.71 -22.97
N PHE A 5 31.74 29.15 -23.29
CA PHE A 5 32.37 28.83 -24.58
C PHE A 5 33.36 27.65 -24.51
N ARG A 6 33.77 27.24 -23.30
CA ARG A 6 34.62 26.06 -23.04
C ARG A 6 34.30 25.44 -21.69
N SER A 7 34.61 24.15 -21.55
CA SER A 7 34.55 23.44 -20.28
C SER A 7 35.40 24.11 -19.20
N GLU A 8 34.96 23.97 -17.95
CA GLU A 8 35.73 24.41 -16.79
C GLU A 8 36.99 23.56 -16.61
N GLU A 9 38.04 24.16 -16.06
CA GLU A 9 39.26 23.45 -15.73
C GLU A 9 38.98 22.50 -14.56
N MET A 10 39.32 21.23 -14.72
CA MET A 10 39.03 20.18 -13.75
C MET A 10 40.34 19.61 -13.22
N GLU A 11 40.42 19.39 -11.92
CA GLU A 11 41.56 18.78 -11.25
C GLU A 11 41.15 17.46 -10.60
N TYR A 12 42.01 16.45 -10.70
CA TYR A 12 41.81 15.17 -10.03
C TYR A 12 42.46 15.19 -8.65
N VAL A 13 41.66 15.06 -7.61
CA VAL A 13 42.11 15.12 -6.21
C VAL A 13 41.96 13.75 -5.55
N SER A 14 42.98 13.35 -4.78
CA SER A 14 42.91 12.16 -3.92
C SER A 14 42.59 12.59 -2.49
N LEU A 15 41.45 12.13 -1.97
CA LEU A 15 41.00 12.44 -0.61
C LEU A 15 41.24 11.24 0.30
N ILE A 16 42.01 11.43 1.37
CA ILE A 16 42.22 10.42 2.42
C ILE A 16 41.38 10.83 3.62
N VAL A 17 40.42 9.98 3.99
CA VAL A 17 39.47 10.24 5.08
C VAL A 17 39.56 9.14 6.13
N ASN A 18 39.50 9.52 7.41
CA ASN A 18 39.37 8.54 8.49
C ASN A 18 37.96 7.92 8.47
N GLU A 19 37.86 6.63 8.75
CA GLU A 19 36.60 5.90 8.66
C GLU A 19 35.51 6.49 9.56
N ASP A 20 35.87 6.87 10.79
CA ASP A 20 34.93 7.42 11.77
C ASP A 20 34.34 8.77 11.33
N ALA A 21 35.10 9.52 10.54
CA ALA A 21 34.68 10.84 10.03
C ALA A 21 34.09 10.77 8.61
N ALA A 22 34.12 9.61 7.95
CA ALA A 22 33.77 9.47 6.54
C ALA A 22 32.34 9.92 6.25
N HIS A 23 31.37 9.53 7.08
CA HIS A 23 29.97 9.92 6.89
C HIS A 23 29.74 11.43 7.01
N GLN A 24 30.37 12.08 7.99
CA GLN A 24 30.25 13.52 8.19
C GLN A 24 30.93 14.29 7.05
N CYS A 25 32.17 13.89 6.70
CA CYS A 25 32.90 14.50 5.60
C CYS A 25 32.15 14.37 4.28
N LEU A 26 31.58 13.19 3.98
CA LEU A 26 30.76 12.98 2.77
C LEU A 26 29.49 13.82 2.77
N SER A 27 28.82 13.97 3.92
CA SER A 27 27.64 14.83 4.05
C SER A 27 27.96 16.29 3.73
N ASP A 28 29.05 16.80 4.29
CA ASP A 28 29.46 18.18 4.05
C ASP A 28 29.96 18.40 2.61
N LEU A 29 30.61 17.39 2.03
CA LEU A 29 31.02 17.40 0.63
C LEU A 29 29.83 17.38 -0.33
N GLY A 30 28.79 16.61 0.00
CA GLY A 30 27.54 16.53 -0.75
C GLY A 30 26.81 17.87 -0.78
N LYS A 31 26.82 18.62 0.33
CA LYS A 31 26.22 19.97 0.40
C LYS A 31 26.96 20.98 -0.49
N LEU A 32 28.28 20.84 -0.66
CA LEU A 32 29.05 21.71 -1.54
C LEU A 32 28.70 21.46 -3.03
N GLY A 33 28.44 20.21 -3.42
CA GLY A 33 27.99 19.87 -4.78
C GLY A 33 29.03 20.12 -5.88
N VAL A 34 30.32 20.22 -5.53
CA VAL A 34 31.41 20.55 -6.47
C VAL A 34 32.29 19.36 -6.88
N LEU A 35 31.99 18.16 -6.38
CA LEU A 35 32.84 16.99 -6.55
C LEU A 35 32.10 15.86 -7.28
N GLN A 36 32.84 15.20 -8.17
CA GLN A 36 32.41 14.00 -8.85
C GLN A 36 33.30 12.83 -8.41
N PHE A 37 32.69 11.80 -7.83
CA PHE A 37 33.42 10.60 -7.42
C PHE A 37 33.63 9.65 -8.60
N THR A 38 34.82 9.08 -8.68
CA THR A 38 35.17 8.00 -9.61
C THR A 38 35.24 6.68 -8.85
N ASP A 39 34.68 5.60 -9.41
CA ASP A 39 34.73 4.28 -8.78
C ASP A 39 36.16 3.72 -8.86
N LEU A 40 36.80 3.57 -7.69
CA LEU A 40 38.13 2.97 -7.56
C LEU A 40 38.08 1.44 -7.60
N ASN A 41 36.92 0.83 -7.34
CA ASN A 41 36.77 -0.62 -7.20
C ASN A 41 35.75 -1.19 -8.20
N PRO A 42 35.99 -1.08 -9.52
CA PRO A 42 35.08 -1.61 -10.54
C PRO A 42 35.02 -3.13 -10.55
N ASP A 43 36.08 -3.81 -10.13
CA ASP A 43 36.19 -5.28 -10.16
C ASP A 43 35.40 -5.97 -9.04
N LEU A 44 35.00 -5.22 -8.00
CA LEU A 44 34.24 -5.76 -6.88
C LEU A 44 32.76 -5.85 -7.23
N THR A 45 32.21 -7.05 -7.07
CA THR A 45 30.76 -7.25 -7.18
C THR A 45 30.02 -6.44 -6.09
N PRO A 46 28.77 -5.99 -6.34
CA PRO A 46 28.03 -5.18 -5.37
C PRO A 46 27.93 -5.80 -3.97
N PHE A 47 27.89 -7.13 -3.87
CA PHE A 47 27.80 -7.87 -2.61
C PHE A 47 29.09 -7.89 -1.79
N GLN A 48 30.24 -7.69 -2.44
CA GLN A 48 31.55 -7.67 -1.79
C GLN A 48 31.95 -6.26 -1.33
N ARG A 49 31.14 -5.24 -1.68
CA ARG A 49 31.42 -3.85 -1.30
C ARG A 49 31.15 -3.63 0.19
N ARG A 50 32.03 -2.85 0.82
CA ARG A 50 32.06 -2.63 2.29
C ARG A 50 30.72 -2.15 2.89
N TYR A 51 30.01 -1.24 2.21
CA TYR A 51 28.80 -0.61 2.72
C TYR A 51 27.48 -1.24 2.22
N VAL A 52 27.54 -2.45 1.65
CA VAL A 52 26.36 -3.11 1.07
C VAL A 52 25.22 -3.32 2.06
N SER A 53 25.53 -3.57 3.33
CA SER A 53 24.52 -3.76 4.39
C SER A 53 23.69 -2.49 4.60
N TYR A 54 24.32 -1.33 4.61
CA TYR A 54 23.64 -0.04 4.76
C TYR A 54 22.76 0.28 3.54
N VAL A 55 23.25 0.00 2.33
CA VAL A 55 22.45 0.17 1.10
C VAL A 55 21.20 -0.70 1.15
N LYS A 56 21.34 -1.98 1.53
CA LYS A 56 20.20 -2.90 1.67
C LYS A 56 19.19 -2.44 2.72
N ARG A 57 19.64 -1.85 3.84
CA ARG A 57 18.73 -1.28 4.85
C ARG A 57 17.93 -0.12 4.25
N CYS A 58 18.57 0.78 3.52
CA CYS A 58 17.87 1.88 2.84
C CYS A 58 16.89 1.37 1.77
N ASP A 59 17.26 0.37 0.98
CA ASP A 59 16.37 -0.24 -0.03
C ASP A 59 15.11 -0.84 0.62
N GLU A 60 15.25 -1.49 1.78
CA GLU A 60 14.13 -2.04 2.53
C GLU A 60 13.23 -0.94 3.11
N LEU A 61 13.80 0.15 3.62
CA LEU A 61 13.03 1.31 4.07
C LEU A 61 12.28 1.98 2.92
N GLU A 62 12.90 2.09 1.75
CA GLU A 62 12.24 2.60 0.54
C GLU A 62 11.07 1.69 0.13
N ARG A 63 11.24 0.36 0.21
CA ARG A 63 10.14 -0.60 -0.04
C ARG A 63 8.94 -0.32 0.87
N LYS A 64 9.18 -0.06 2.16
CA LYS A 64 8.12 0.27 3.13
C LYS A 64 7.44 1.59 2.81
N LEU A 65 8.21 2.63 2.48
CA LEU A 65 7.66 3.93 2.09
C LEU A 65 6.79 3.83 0.82
N ARG A 66 7.20 3.03 -0.17
CA ARG A 66 6.40 2.76 -1.36
C ARG A 66 5.10 2.03 -1.01
N TYR A 67 5.12 1.09 -0.06
CA TYR A 67 3.91 0.45 0.43
C TYR A 67 2.94 1.46 1.08
N PHE A 68 3.44 2.37 1.91
CA PHE A 68 2.60 3.43 2.48
C PHE A 68 2.01 4.37 1.43
N GLY A 69 2.79 4.74 0.41
CA GLY A 69 2.28 5.53 -0.71
C GLY A 69 1.11 4.84 -1.41
N ASN A 70 1.25 3.55 -1.73
CA ASN A 70 0.18 2.78 -2.36
C ASN A 70 -1.07 2.66 -1.48
N GLU A 71 -0.90 2.51 -0.17
CA GLU A 71 -2.04 2.45 0.76
C GLU A 71 -2.73 3.82 0.88
N CYS A 72 -1.98 4.92 0.95
CA CYS A 72 -2.55 6.26 0.91
C CYS A 72 -3.35 6.50 -0.37
N ASP A 73 -2.83 6.09 -1.53
CA ASP A 73 -3.54 6.17 -2.81
C ASP A 73 -4.81 5.32 -2.80
N ARG A 74 -4.79 4.13 -2.20
CA ARG A 74 -5.95 3.24 -2.08
C ARG A 74 -7.09 3.85 -1.26
N PHE A 75 -6.75 4.65 -0.25
CA PHE A 75 -7.71 5.33 0.62
C PHE A 75 -8.01 6.78 0.19
N ASP A 76 -7.56 7.21 -1.00
CA ASP A 76 -7.68 8.58 -1.51
C ASP A 76 -7.20 9.65 -0.49
N LEU A 77 -6.14 9.34 0.25
CA LEU A 77 -5.55 10.25 1.23
C LEU A 77 -4.63 11.26 0.53
N THR A 78 -4.89 12.54 0.71
CA THR A 78 -3.99 13.60 0.25
C THR A 78 -2.76 13.64 1.14
N ILE A 79 -1.63 13.14 0.64
CA ILE A 79 -0.35 13.27 1.33
C ILE A 79 0.10 14.73 1.22
N ASP A 80 0.18 15.43 2.35
CA ASP A 80 0.77 16.76 2.40
C ASP A 80 2.25 16.68 2.10
N ASN A 81 2.71 17.43 1.09
CA ASN A 81 4.12 17.50 0.76
C ASN A 81 4.90 18.15 1.91
N ALA A 82 5.96 17.49 2.37
CA ALA A 82 6.82 17.96 3.47
C ALA A 82 7.67 19.22 3.15
N GLY A 83 7.30 19.97 2.10
CA GLY A 83 8.01 21.16 1.61
C GLY A 83 8.96 20.89 0.44
N THR A 84 9.77 21.89 0.09
CA THR A 84 10.78 21.81 -0.99
C THR A 84 12.03 21.06 -0.53
N VAL A 85 12.68 20.32 -1.43
CA VAL A 85 13.95 19.60 -1.17
C VAL A 85 15.01 20.54 -0.57
N ASP A 86 15.09 21.78 -1.04
CA ASP A 86 16.02 22.79 -0.49
C ASP A 86 15.72 23.12 0.97
N ASN A 87 14.46 23.12 1.38
CA ASN A 87 14.10 23.32 2.78
C ASN A 87 14.57 22.13 3.61
N PHE A 88 14.39 20.90 3.12
CA PHE A 88 14.86 19.69 3.79
C PHE A 88 16.40 19.63 3.93
N LEU A 89 17.15 20.06 2.90
CA LEU A 89 18.61 20.10 2.93
C LEU A 89 19.16 21.20 3.86
N ASN A 90 18.45 22.32 3.98
CA ASN A 90 18.84 23.46 4.82
C ASN A 90 18.31 23.34 6.26
N THR A 91 17.30 22.52 6.49
CA THR A 91 16.86 22.19 7.85
C THR A 91 17.95 21.38 8.54
N PRO A 92 18.50 21.85 9.68
CA PRO A 92 19.44 21.06 10.44
C PRO A 92 18.77 19.74 10.80
N SER A 93 19.49 18.62 10.75
CA SER A 93 18.97 17.27 11.06
C SER A 93 18.30 17.13 12.45
N SER A 94 18.26 18.20 13.27
CA SER A 94 17.51 18.27 14.52
C SER A 94 16.00 18.50 14.37
N VAL A 95 15.48 18.91 13.20
CA VAL A 95 14.01 19.17 13.04
C VAL A 95 13.20 17.99 12.51
N VAL A 96 13.83 16.89 12.08
CA VAL A 96 13.12 15.60 12.01
C VAL A 96 12.80 15.05 13.41
N SER A 97 13.41 15.61 14.46
CA SER A 97 12.99 15.45 15.85
C SER A 97 11.88 16.45 16.20
N SER A 98 10.65 16.23 15.73
CA SER A 98 9.47 16.79 16.40
C SER A 98 9.18 16.01 17.69
N GLY A 99 10.16 16.02 18.61
CA GLY A 99 10.09 15.46 19.95
C GLY A 99 10.89 16.36 20.89
N PRO A 100 10.30 16.87 21.99
CA PRO A 100 10.98 17.83 22.87
C PRO A 100 12.00 17.08 23.73
N GLY A 101 13.27 17.02 23.31
CA GLY A 101 14.33 16.46 24.16
C GLY A 101 15.68 16.10 23.52
N ALA A 102 15.82 16.04 22.20
CA ALA A 102 17.06 15.57 21.57
C ALA A 102 18.09 16.69 21.39
N SER A 103 18.80 17.02 22.47
CA SER A 103 20.01 17.84 22.41
C SER A 103 21.24 16.97 22.14
N GLY A 104 21.77 17.05 20.91
CA GLY A 104 23.18 16.74 20.64
C GLY A 104 23.41 15.58 19.67
N GLY A 105 23.94 15.91 18.49
CA GLY A 105 24.84 15.06 17.70
C GLY A 105 24.52 13.57 17.62
N GLU A 106 23.27 13.20 17.37
CA GLU A 106 22.87 11.81 17.21
C GLU A 106 23.47 11.28 15.89
N SER A 107 24.30 10.26 15.99
CA SER A 107 24.98 9.69 14.82
C SER A 107 23.95 9.27 13.77
N GLY A 108 24.19 9.54 12.49
CA GLY A 108 23.23 9.18 11.41
C GLY A 108 22.84 7.69 11.40
N ALA A 109 23.66 6.82 12.00
CA ALA A 109 23.35 5.41 12.22
C ALA A 109 22.21 5.18 13.23
N GLN A 110 22.17 5.93 14.34
CA GLN A 110 21.12 5.83 15.36
C GLN A 110 19.78 6.32 14.81
N LEU A 111 19.78 7.43 14.07
CA LEU A 111 18.58 7.93 13.41
C LEU A 111 18.00 6.89 12.44
N LEU A 112 18.85 6.25 11.65
CA LEU A 112 18.41 5.22 10.70
C LEU A 112 17.83 3.99 11.41
N GLU A 113 18.40 3.59 12.55
CA GLU A 113 17.88 2.50 13.38
C GLU A 113 16.52 2.83 13.99
N THR A 114 16.34 4.06 14.50
CA THR A 114 15.03 4.51 15.00
C THR A 114 13.98 4.54 13.90
N LEU A 115 14.31 5.12 12.74
CA LEU A 115 13.40 5.15 11.58
C LEU A 115 13.05 3.75 11.10
N GLU A 116 14.00 2.82 11.10
CA GLU A 116 13.74 1.43 10.72
C GLU A 116 12.74 0.74 11.65
N ALA A 117 12.91 0.93 12.96
CA ALA A 117 11.99 0.38 13.95
C ALA A 117 10.58 0.98 13.82
N GLU A 118 10.48 2.29 13.64
CA GLU A 118 9.19 2.98 13.48
C GLU A 118 8.48 2.55 12.20
N LEU A 119 9.18 2.52 11.06
CA LEU A 119 8.59 2.12 9.77
C LEU A 119 8.17 0.64 9.77
N GLU A 120 8.94 -0.26 10.41
CA GLU A 120 8.53 -1.66 10.61
C GLU A 120 7.25 -1.75 11.44
N GLN A 121 7.17 -0.99 12.54
CA GLN A 121 6.00 -0.99 13.40
C GLN A 121 4.76 -0.48 12.66
N TYR A 122 4.86 0.62 11.92
CA TYR A 122 3.76 1.14 11.13
C TYR A 122 3.35 0.20 9.99
N GLU A 123 4.30 -0.46 9.32
CA GLU A 123 3.98 -1.44 8.26
C GLU A 123 3.19 -2.61 8.83
N SER A 124 3.63 -3.15 9.97
CA SER A 124 2.96 -4.25 10.67
C SER A 124 1.54 -3.85 11.08
N GLN A 125 1.39 -2.69 11.73
CA GLN A 125 0.08 -2.17 12.15
C GLN A 125 -0.88 -1.96 10.96
N LEU A 126 -0.39 -1.43 9.84
CA LEU A 126 -1.22 -1.18 8.67
C LEU A 126 -1.65 -2.50 7.99
N LYS A 127 -0.77 -3.50 7.94
CA LYS A 127 -1.11 -4.84 7.44
C LYS A 127 -2.19 -5.49 8.31
N ASP A 128 -2.06 -5.42 9.63
CA ASP A 128 -3.05 -5.96 10.55
C ASP A 128 -4.39 -5.25 10.40
N LEU A 129 -4.39 -3.91 10.33
CA LEU A 129 -5.60 -3.11 10.13
C LEU A 129 -6.31 -3.46 8.82
N ASN A 130 -5.56 -3.62 7.74
CA ASN A 130 -6.10 -4.03 6.44
C ASN A 130 -6.73 -5.42 6.50
N ALA A 131 -6.07 -6.37 7.15
CA ALA A 131 -6.61 -7.72 7.33
C ALA A 131 -7.91 -7.70 8.17
N PHE A 132 -7.98 -6.87 9.22
CA PHE A 132 -9.20 -6.72 10.01
C PHE A 132 -10.33 -6.05 9.22
N SER A 133 -10.00 -5.04 8.39
CA SER A 133 -10.97 -4.37 7.53
C SER A 133 -11.58 -5.33 6.51
N GLU A 134 -10.75 -6.13 5.84
CA GLU A 134 -11.22 -7.13 4.87
C GLU A 134 -12.10 -8.19 5.54
N LYS A 135 -11.65 -8.73 6.68
CA LYS A 135 -12.42 -9.71 7.45
C LYS A 135 -13.78 -9.16 7.88
N LEU A 136 -13.81 -7.92 8.39
CA LEU A 136 -15.05 -7.29 8.82
C LEU A 136 -16.00 -7.07 7.64
N THR A 137 -15.46 -6.69 6.48
CA THR A 137 -16.24 -6.49 5.26
C THR A 137 -16.86 -7.80 4.76
N MET A 138 -16.10 -8.91 4.77
CA MET A 138 -16.63 -10.24 4.45
C MET A 138 -17.77 -10.64 5.38
N GLU A 139 -17.54 -10.60 6.69
CA GLU A 139 -18.54 -10.99 7.70
C GLU A 139 -19.81 -10.12 7.65
N TYR A 140 -19.64 -8.83 7.32
CA TYR A 140 -20.76 -7.93 7.10
C TYR A 140 -21.56 -8.33 5.86
N ASN A 141 -20.89 -8.58 4.73
CA ASN A 141 -21.53 -8.97 3.49
C ASN A 141 -22.29 -10.30 3.63
N GLU A 142 -21.69 -11.30 4.29
CA GLU A 142 -22.36 -12.59 4.56
C GLU A 142 -23.67 -12.41 5.33
N LYS A 143 -23.67 -11.52 6.34
CA LYS A 143 -24.89 -11.21 7.12
C LYS A 143 -25.93 -10.48 6.29
N VAL A 144 -25.51 -9.54 5.45
CA VAL A 144 -26.42 -8.81 4.54
C VAL A 144 -27.04 -9.77 3.52
N GLU A 145 -26.25 -10.67 2.93
CA GLU A 145 -26.73 -11.69 2.01
C GLU A 145 -27.75 -12.62 2.69
N LEU A 146 -27.46 -13.09 3.90
CA LEU A 146 -28.38 -13.93 4.65
C LEU A 146 -29.69 -13.20 4.97
N GLN A 147 -29.61 -11.91 5.36
CA GLN A 147 -30.79 -11.09 5.58
C GLN A 147 -31.65 -10.98 4.32
N GLU A 148 -31.04 -10.70 3.16
CA GLU A 148 -31.72 -10.60 1.87
C GLU A 148 -32.38 -11.93 1.46
N VAL A 149 -31.70 -13.06 1.67
CA VAL A 149 -32.28 -14.39 1.43
C VAL A 149 -33.50 -14.61 2.32
N LEU A 150 -33.44 -14.26 3.60
CA LEU A 150 -34.57 -14.42 4.52
C LEU A 150 -35.75 -13.52 4.13
N GLU A 151 -35.51 -12.29 3.70
CA GLU A 151 -36.56 -11.38 3.23
C GLU A 151 -37.22 -11.89 1.95
N LYS A 152 -36.44 -12.35 0.98
CA LYS A 152 -36.96 -12.91 -0.28
C LYS A 152 -37.68 -14.24 -0.05
N ALA A 153 -37.15 -15.11 0.81
CA ALA A 153 -37.81 -16.35 1.21
C ALA A 153 -39.15 -16.05 1.90
N ARG A 154 -39.19 -15.07 2.81
CA ARG A 154 -40.45 -14.63 3.44
C ARG A 154 -41.46 -14.15 2.40
N ARG A 155 -41.07 -13.31 1.44
CA ARG A 155 -41.96 -12.84 0.35
C ARG A 155 -42.45 -14.00 -0.50
N PHE A 156 -41.56 -14.91 -0.88
CA PHE A 156 -41.89 -16.11 -1.63
C PHE A 156 -42.93 -16.96 -0.90
N PHE A 157 -42.69 -17.30 0.37
CA PHE A 157 -43.63 -18.12 1.15
C PHE A 157 -44.96 -17.42 1.46
N MET A 158 -44.97 -16.09 1.65
CA MET A 158 -46.19 -15.34 1.95
C MET A 158 -47.04 -15.01 0.73
N THR A 159 -46.42 -14.80 -0.45
CA THR A 159 -47.10 -14.21 -1.62
C THR A 159 -47.13 -15.16 -2.80
N ASP A 160 -46.00 -15.83 -3.09
CA ASP A 160 -45.82 -16.57 -4.34
C ASP A 160 -46.13 -18.06 -4.18
N ALA A 161 -45.72 -18.69 -3.08
CA ALA A 161 -46.01 -20.09 -2.77
C ALA A 161 -47.53 -20.41 -2.73
N PRO A 162 -48.39 -19.61 -2.05
CA PRO A 162 -49.83 -19.84 -2.12
C PRO A 162 -50.42 -19.54 -3.50
N ARG A 163 -49.88 -18.59 -4.28
CA ARG A 163 -50.34 -18.33 -5.65
C ARG A 163 -49.95 -19.43 -6.63
N LEU A 164 -48.74 -19.98 -6.51
CA LEU A 164 -48.26 -21.12 -7.30
C LEU A 164 -49.06 -22.38 -6.99
N ALA A 165 -49.30 -22.67 -5.71
CA ALA A 165 -50.16 -23.79 -5.30
C ALA A 165 -51.60 -23.64 -5.83
N VAL A 166 -52.18 -22.44 -5.75
CA VAL A 166 -53.51 -22.18 -6.34
C VAL A 166 -53.47 -22.35 -7.86
N SER A 167 -52.45 -21.84 -8.55
CA SER A 167 -52.30 -21.98 -10.01
C SER A 167 -52.22 -23.44 -10.48
N GLU A 168 -51.51 -24.30 -9.74
CA GLU A 168 -51.46 -25.75 -10.02
C GLU A 168 -52.79 -26.47 -9.76
N LEU A 169 -53.55 -26.06 -8.73
CA LEU A 169 -54.90 -26.58 -8.53
C LEU A 169 -55.88 -26.14 -9.63
N THR A 170 -55.74 -24.92 -10.16
CA THR A 170 -56.62 -24.47 -11.27
C THR A 170 -56.31 -25.21 -12.58
N SER A 171 -55.02 -25.38 -12.91
CA SER A 171 -54.60 -26.05 -14.14
C SER A 171 -54.86 -27.56 -14.09
N GLY A 172 -54.78 -28.17 -12.91
CA GLY A 172 -55.23 -29.54 -12.66
C GLY A 172 -56.75 -29.70 -12.81
N SER A 173 -57.54 -28.71 -12.38
CA SER A 173 -59.01 -28.74 -12.51
C SER A 173 -59.48 -28.52 -13.96
N GLU A 174 -58.79 -27.70 -14.74
CA GLU A 174 -59.09 -27.51 -16.17
C GLU A 174 -58.74 -28.77 -17.00
N ARG A 175 -57.64 -29.46 -16.69
CA ARG A 175 -57.32 -30.76 -17.32
C ARG A 175 -58.37 -31.83 -17.04
N VAL A 176 -58.87 -31.92 -15.81
CA VAL A 176 -59.91 -32.89 -15.43
C VAL A 176 -61.28 -32.57 -16.05
N LYS A 177 -61.60 -31.28 -16.27
CA LYS A 177 -62.81 -30.89 -16.99
C LYS A 177 -62.71 -31.22 -18.48
N HIS A 178 -61.56 -30.96 -19.11
CA HIS A 178 -61.34 -31.32 -20.50
C HIS A 178 -61.43 -32.83 -20.72
N ASP A 179 -60.80 -33.66 -19.87
CA ASP A 179 -60.87 -35.13 -19.95
C ASP A 179 -62.27 -35.70 -19.72
N ARG A 180 -63.10 -35.04 -18.89
CA ARG A 180 -64.50 -35.43 -18.69
C ARG A 180 -65.38 -35.05 -19.88
N GLU A 181 -65.09 -33.95 -20.55
CA GLU A 181 -65.84 -33.51 -21.73
C GLU A 181 -65.52 -34.39 -22.95
N VAL A 182 -64.26 -34.80 -23.13
CA VAL A 182 -63.87 -35.72 -24.22
C VAL A 182 -64.48 -37.12 -24.01
N ASN A 183 -64.47 -37.65 -22.78
CA ASN A 183 -65.06 -38.96 -22.48
C ASN A 183 -66.60 -38.98 -22.58
N LEU A 184 -67.29 -37.84 -22.48
CA LEU A 184 -68.75 -37.78 -22.60
C LEU A 184 -69.22 -37.70 -24.07
N LEU A 185 -68.34 -37.31 -24.99
CA LEU A 185 -68.59 -37.28 -26.43
C LEU A 185 -68.31 -38.62 -27.12
N GLU A 186 -67.48 -39.50 -26.55
CA GLU A 186 -67.20 -40.85 -27.09
C GLU A 186 -68.13 -41.96 -26.54
N GLY A 187 -68.95 -41.68 -25.52
CA GLY A 187 -69.84 -42.67 -24.88
C GLY A 187 -71.29 -42.72 -25.39
N GLY A 188 -71.66 -41.90 -26.37
CA GLY A 188 -73.02 -41.83 -26.93
C GLY A 188 -73.17 -42.66 -28.21
N GLY A 189 -73.26 -43.97 -28.07
CA GLY A 189 -73.78 -44.90 -29.09
C GLY A 189 -75.22 -45.28 -28.77
#